data_AF-A0A940Q028-F1
#
_entry.id   AF-A0A940Q028-F1
#
_cell.length_a   1.000
_cell.length_b   1.000
_cell.length_c   1.000
_cell.angle_alpha   90.00
_cell.angle_beta   90.00
_cell.angle_gamma   90.00
#
_symmetry.space_group_name_H-M   'P 1'
#
loop_
_entity.id
_entity.type
_entity.pdbx_description
1 polymer ?
#
loop_
_entity_poly.entity_id
_entity_poly.type
_entity_poly.pdbx_seq_one_letter_code
_entity_poly.pdbx_strand_id
1 'polypeptide(L)' 'MYYIIRLNVEGEEKYVFNSKLFVSNRGFARKFYSLSYAKRYIKNHPVCAEYEWEIINGEAE' A
#
# COMPACT_ATOMS: atom_id res chain seq x y z
N MET A 1 13.36 -3.41 -7.51
CA MET A 1 12.93 -2.66 -6.31
C MET A 1 11.58 -2.01 -6.61
N TYR A 2 10.60 -2.22 -5.75
CA TYR A 2 9.27 -1.58 -5.85
C TYR A 2 8.83 -1.12 -4.46
N TYR A 3 7.80 -0.31 -4.38
CA TYR A 3 7.18 0.17 -3.16
C TYR A 3 5.79 -0.46 -3.01
N ILE A 4 5.39 -0.70 -1.77
CA ILE A 4 4.05 -1.19 -1.42
C ILE A 4 3.48 -0.23 -0.38
N ILE A 5 2.16 -0.02 -0.41
CA ILE A 5 1.46 0.75 0.62
C ILE A 5 0.83 -0.24 1.61
N ARG A 6 1.22 -0.12 2.88
CA ARG A 6 0.80 -0.95 4.01
C ARG A 6 -0.04 -0.12 4.98
N LEU A 7 -1.03 -0.75 5.60
CA LEU A 7 -1.80 -0.26 6.72
C LEU A 7 -1.75 -1.31 7.83
N ASN A 8 -1.56 -0.89 9.08
CA ASN A 8 -1.68 -1.76 10.25
C ASN A 8 -2.95 -1.37 11.02
N VAL A 9 -3.91 -2.29 11.12
CA VAL A 9 -5.13 -2.11 11.91
C VAL A 9 -5.19 -3.22 12.94
N GLU A 10 -5.14 -2.89 14.22
CA GLU A 10 -5.29 -3.84 15.33
C GLU A 10 -4.32 -5.05 15.26
N GLY A 11 -3.12 -4.86 14.68
CA GLY A 11 -2.12 -5.91 14.51
C GLY A 11 -2.23 -6.69 13.19
N GLU A 12 -3.24 -6.41 12.37
CA GLU A 12 -3.37 -6.96 11.02
C GLU A 12 -2.70 -6.06 9.99
N GLU A 13 -1.71 -6.61 9.28
CA GLU A 13 -1.13 -5.95 8.11
C GLU A 13 -2.06 -6.08 6.91
N LYS A 14 -2.39 -4.94 6.32
CA LYS A 14 -3.23 -4.79 5.14
C LYS A 14 -2.47 -4.05 4.06
N TYR A 15 -2.70 -4.41 2.81
CA TYR A 15 -2.01 -3.84 1.66
C TYR A 15 -3.02 -3.39 0.62
N VAL A 16 -2.70 -2.31 -0.10
CA VAL A 16 -3.53 -1.84 -1.21
C VAL A 16 -3.51 -2.87 -2.35
N PHE A 17 -4.69 -3.36 -2.75
CA PHE A 17 -4.90 -4.18 -3.93
C PHE A 17 -5.64 -3.38 -5.01
N ASN A 18 -4.96 -3.16 -6.14
CA ASN A 18 -5.45 -2.35 -7.26
C ASN A 18 -5.99 -0.99 -6.81
N SER A 19 -7.31 -0.85 -6.71
CA SER A 19 -8.01 0.40 -6.41
C SER A 19 -9.08 0.27 -5.33
N LYS A 20 -9.37 -0.94 -4.80
CA LYS A 20 -10.59 -1.14 -4.01
C LYS A 20 -10.55 -2.18 -2.91
N LEU A 21 -9.47 -2.97 -2.77
CA LEU A 21 -9.46 -4.06 -1.81
C LEU A 21 -8.20 -4.00 -0.96
N PHE A 22 -8.35 -4.27 0.33
CA PHE A 22 -7.23 -4.49 1.23
C PHE A 22 -6.96 -5.98 1.27
N VAL A 23 -5.77 -6.39 0.86
CA VAL A 23 -5.33 -7.78 0.97
C VAL A 23 -4.40 -7.89 2.16
N SER A 24 -4.50 -8.97 2.94
CA SER A 24 -3.54 -9.29 4.01
C SER A 24 -2.26 -9.95 3.48
N ASN A 25 -2.30 -10.48 2.25
CA ASN A 25 -1.14 -11.11 1.62
C ASN A 25 -0.34 -10.11 0.78
N ARG A 26 0.91 -9.87 1.20
CA ARG A 26 1.87 -8.95 0.56
C ARG A 26 2.13 -9.27 -0.92
N GLY A 27 2.15 -10.55 -1.31
CA GLY A 27 2.44 -10.97 -2.69
C GLY A 27 1.43 -10.46 -3.72
N PHE A 28 0.19 -10.18 -3.28
CA PHE A 28 -0.87 -9.60 -4.11
C PHE A 28 -0.90 -8.08 -4.08
N ALA A 29 -0.12 -7.43 -3.20
CA ALA A 29 -0.18 -6.00 -3.05
C ALA A 29 0.22 -5.25 -4.33
N ARG A 30 -0.41 -4.09 -4.55
CA ARG A 30 -0.09 -3.22 -5.66
C ARG A 30 1.36 -2.75 -5.54
N LYS A 31 2.14 -3.04 -6.59
CA LYS A 31 3.53 -2.60 -6.71
C LYS A 31 3.60 -1.21 -7.33
N PHE A 32 4.30 -0.30 -6.67
CA PHE A 32 4.58 1.04 -7.15
C PHE A 32 6.06 1.15 -7.49
N TYR A 33 6.41 1.48 -8.73
CA TYR A 33 7.81 1.62 -9.14
C TYR A 33 8.39 3.02 -8.92
N SER A 34 7.64 3.89 -8.23
CA SER A 34 8.05 5.26 -7.89
C SER A 34 7.52 5.65 -6.52
N LEU A 35 8.41 6.12 -5.65
CA LEU A 35 8.03 6.63 -4.33
C LEU A 35 7.07 7.82 -4.44
N SER A 36 7.34 8.75 -5.36
CA SER A 36 6.48 9.90 -5.62
C SER A 36 5.08 9.47 -6.07
N TYR A 37 4.98 8.39 -6.85
CA TYR A 37 3.68 7.86 -7.27
C TYR A 37 2.92 7.22 -6.11
N ALA A 38 3.59 6.46 -5.24
CA ALA A 38 2.99 5.90 -4.03
C ALA A 38 2.49 7.00 -3.08
N LYS A 39 3.29 8.05 -2.84
CA LYS A 39 2.87 9.23 -2.06
C LYS A 39 1.64 9.92 -2.66
N ARG A 40 1.65 10.13 -3.98
CA ARG A 40 0.50 10.72 -4.70
C ARG A 40 -0.74 9.84 -4.58
N TYR A 41 -0.58 8.53 -4.60
CA TYR A 41 -1.69 7.59 -4.44
C TYR A 41 -2.34 7.76 -3.06
N ILE A 42 -1.56 7.70 -1.99
CA ILE A 42 -2.06 7.92 -0.61
C ILE A 42 -2.84 9.22 -0.49
N LYS A 43 -2.29 10.33 -1.02
CA LYS A 43 -2.90 11.66 -0.90
C LYS A 43 -4.26 11.78 -1.62
N ASN A 44 -4.46 11.08 -2.73
CA ASN A 44 -5.63 11.28 -3.60
C ASN A 44 -6.65 10.14 -3.53
N HIS A 45 -6.30 9.00 -2.93
CA HIS A 45 -7.17 7.83 -2.93
C HIS A 45 -8.09 7.86 -1.71
N PRO A 46 -9.42 7.79 -1.87
CA PRO A 46 -10.38 7.94 -0.76
C PRO A 46 -10.19 6.88 0.33
N VAL A 47 -9.86 5.65 -0.08
CA VAL A 47 -9.51 4.54 0.81
C VAL A 47 -8.31 4.84 1.71
N CYS A 48 -7.42 5.73 1.28
CA CYS A 48 -6.26 6.17 2.05
C CYS A 48 -6.53 7.38 2.95
N ALA A 49 -7.73 7.97 2.89
CA ALA A 49 -8.10 9.11 3.72
C ALA A 49 -8.54 8.71 5.13
N GLU A 50 -8.98 7.46 5.33
CA GLU A 50 -9.56 6.99 6.60
C GLU A 50 -8.52 6.47 7.60
N TYR A 51 -7.31 6.13 7.13
CA TYR A 51 -6.27 5.51 7.95
C TYR A 51 -4.88 6.05 7.62
N GLU A 52 -3.92 5.88 8.53
CA GLU A 52 -2.52 6.21 8.28
C GLU A 52 -1.82 5.09 7.50
N TRP A 53 -1.36 5.42 6.29
CA TRP A 53 -0.71 4.47 5.38
C TRP A 53 0.81 4.66 5.37
N GLU A 54 1.52 3.54 5.40
CA GLU A 54 2.97 3.49 5.33
C GLU A 54 3.42 3.00 3.95
N ILE A 55 4.52 3.56 3.43
CA ILE A 55 5.15 3.07 2.20
C ILE A 55 6.37 2.24 2.60
N ILE A 56 6.39 0.97 2.21
CA ILE A 56 7.49 0.05 2.47
C ILE A 56 8.18 -0.36 1.17
N ASN A 57 9.47 -0.71 1.25
CA ASN A 57 10.21 -1.27 0.13
C ASN A 57 9.84 -2.75 -0.04
N GLY A 58 9.40 -3.10 -1.24
CA GLY A 58 9.29 -4.47 -1.74
C GLY A 58 10.61 -4.90 -2.36
N GLU A 59 11.22 -5.93 -1.78
CA GLU A 59 12.21 -6.72 -2.48
C GLU A 59 11.46 -7.69 -3.41
N ALA A 60 12.00 -7.92 -4.61
CA ALA A 60 11.50 -9.00 -5.44
C ALA A 60 12.07 -10.27 -4.82
N GLU A 61 11.20 -11.07 -4.21
CA GLU A 61 11.51 -12.48 -3.93
C GLU A 61 11.90 -13.22 -5.21
#